data_AF-A0A8X6L2V0-F1
#
_entry.id   AF-A0A8X6L2V0-F1
#
_cell.length_a   1.000
_cell.length_b   1.000
_cell.length_c   1.000
_cell.angle_alpha   90.00
_cell.angle_beta   90.00
_cell.angle_gamma   90.00
#
_symmetry.space_group_name_H-M   'P 1'
#
loop_
_entity.id
_entity.type
_entity.pdbx_description
1 polymer ?
#
loop_
_entity_poly.entity_id
_entity_poly.type
_entity_poly.pdbx_seq_one_letter_code
_entity_poly.pdbx_strand_id
1 'polypeptide(L)'
;MNPNMMVTCPYNNAHRMKESRLQIHITKCRQDHLDDDHFVCPFNSTHVLPHQERSYHLLRCPDKAPLDRKLAESMDKNNPFKGRTAVPSYSEPLPIEPSEIWDEDEDFEPRLAFAAAKEPPVGAIIQPQPFSKPASRRQLYQELHQMPTEAEPR
;
A
#
# COMPACT_ATOMS: atom_id res chain seq x y z
N MET A 1 -20.42 -3.42 32.43
CA MET A 1 -19.38 -4.31 32.99
C MET A 1 -19.89 -4.89 34.29
N ASN A 2 -19.78 -6.21 34.48
CA ASN A 2 -20.29 -6.90 35.66
C ASN A 2 -19.16 -7.03 36.70
N PRO A 3 -19.22 -6.34 37.85
CA PRO A 3 -18.07 -6.20 38.77
C PRO A 3 -17.63 -7.49 39.47
N ASN A 4 -18.39 -8.58 39.33
CA ASN A 4 -18.09 -9.89 39.91
C ASN A 4 -17.77 -10.97 38.87
N MET A 5 -17.61 -10.62 37.59
CA MET A 5 -17.21 -11.60 36.59
C MET A 5 -15.73 -11.97 36.76
N MET A 6 -15.47 -13.26 36.96
CA MET A 6 -14.13 -13.84 37.03
C MET A 6 -13.73 -14.29 35.63
N VAL A 7 -12.55 -13.86 35.19
CA VAL A 7 -11.96 -14.18 33.89
C VAL A 7 -10.61 -14.86 34.11
N THR A 8 -10.23 -15.69 33.14
CA THR A 8 -8.93 -16.39 33.14
C THR A 8 -7.91 -15.58 32.36
N CYS A 9 -6.65 -15.59 32.80
CA CYS A 9 -5.58 -14.91 32.07
C CYS A 9 -5.29 -15.63 30.74
N PRO A 10 -5.11 -14.88 29.63
CA PRO A 10 -4.79 -15.46 28.33
C PRO A 10 -3.40 -16.10 28.25
N TYR A 11 -2.43 -15.67 29.07
CA TYR A 11 -1.08 -16.28 29.10
C TYR A 11 -1.01 -17.56 29.96
N ASN A 12 -1.86 -17.67 30.99
CA ASN A 12 -1.81 -18.78 31.92
C ASN A 12 -3.19 -19.11 32.49
N ASN A 13 -3.66 -20.33 32.20
CA ASN A 13 -4.96 -20.84 32.63
C ASN A 13 -5.12 -20.97 34.16
N ALA A 14 -4.02 -21.02 34.91
CA ALA A 14 -4.05 -21.08 36.37
C ALA A 14 -4.44 -19.72 37.00
N HIS A 15 -4.22 -18.61 36.28
CA HIS A 15 -4.55 -17.28 36.79
C HIS A 15 -6.03 -16.97 36.54
N ARG A 16 -6.78 -16.82 37.63
CA ARG A 16 -8.19 -16.37 37.61
C ARG A 16 -8.34 -15.12 38.44
N MET A 17 -9.01 -14.12 37.89
CA MET A 17 -9.15 -12.82 38.52
C MET A 17 -10.39 -12.08 38.06
N LYS A 18 -10.74 -10.98 38.71
CA LYS A 18 -11.86 -10.14 38.29
C LYS A 18 -11.55 -9.45 36.96
N GLU A 19 -12.56 -9.30 36.12
CA GLU A 19 -12.47 -8.58 34.83
C GLU A 19 -11.83 -7.19 34.99
N SER A 20 -12.19 -6.45 36.04
CA SER A 20 -11.64 -5.12 36.34
C SER A 20 -10.14 -5.09 36.64
N ARG A 21 -9.54 -6.22 37.02
CA ARG A 21 -8.12 -6.34 37.33
C ARG A 21 -7.32 -6.94 36.18
N LEU A 22 -7.98 -7.54 35.19
CA LEU A 22 -7.34 -8.26 34.09
C LEU A 22 -6.33 -7.39 33.34
N GLN A 23 -6.70 -6.15 33.00
CA GLN A 23 -5.85 -5.22 32.27
C GLN A 23 -4.50 -4.99 32.97
N ILE A 24 -4.51 -4.76 34.28
CA ILE A 24 -3.29 -4.49 35.05
C ILE A 24 -2.44 -5.76 35.20
N HIS A 25 -3.07 -6.93 35.26
CA HIS A 25 -2.36 -8.21 35.37
C HIS A 25 -1.68 -8.61 34.07
N ILE A 26 -2.36 -8.48 32.93
CA ILE A 26 -1.81 -8.82 31.60
C ILE A 26 -0.48 -8.10 31.37
N THR A 27 -0.36 -6.82 31.75
CA THR A 27 0.86 -6.03 31.57
C THR A 27 2.08 -6.58 32.32
N LYS A 28 1.84 -7.19 33.49
CA LYS A 28 2.90 -7.82 34.30
C LYS A 28 3.15 -9.25 33.83
N CYS A 29 2.08 -10.03 33.67
CA CYS A 29 2.14 -11.43 33.26
C CYS A 29 2.85 -11.59 31.90
N ARG A 30 2.71 -10.63 30.99
CA ARG A 30 3.44 -10.61 29.72
C ARG A 30 4.96 -10.60 29.88
N GLN A 31 5.49 -9.99 30.95
CA GLN A 31 6.94 -9.93 31.18
C GLN A 31 7.51 -11.29 31.57
N ASP A 32 6.70 -12.14 32.19
CA ASP A 32 7.07 -13.51 32.57
C ASP A 32 6.86 -14.50 31.40
N HIS A 33 6.11 -14.09 30.38
CA HIS A 33 5.71 -14.89 29.21
C HIS A 33 6.14 -14.23 27.89
N LEU A 34 7.43 -13.91 27.78
CA LEU A 34 7.99 -13.27 26.58
C LEU A 34 8.20 -14.25 25.41
N ASP A 35 8.38 -15.53 25.72
CA ASP A 35 8.63 -16.58 24.73
C ASP A 35 7.34 -17.02 24.01
N ASP A 36 6.17 -16.72 24.60
CA ASP A 36 4.89 -17.11 24.03
C ASP A 36 4.46 -16.13 22.92
N ASP A 37 4.19 -16.67 21.72
CA ASP A 37 3.83 -15.88 20.54
C ASP A 37 2.37 -15.37 20.58
N HIS A 38 2.14 -14.36 21.42
CA HIS A 38 0.87 -13.66 21.56
C HIS A 38 0.96 -12.22 21.05
N PHE A 39 -0.14 -11.71 20.52
CA PHE A 39 -0.30 -10.29 20.21
C PHE A 39 -1.37 -9.65 21.10
N VAL A 40 -1.20 -8.35 21.34
CA VAL A 40 -2.18 -7.52 22.05
C VAL A 40 -2.97 -6.71 21.02
N CYS A 41 -4.29 -6.70 21.12
CA CYS A 41 -5.13 -5.92 20.23
C CYS A 41 -4.87 -4.41 20.39
N PRO A 42 -4.74 -3.65 19.29
CA PRO A 42 -4.59 -2.20 19.34
C PRO A 42 -5.86 -1.46 19.78
N PHE A 43 -7.03 -2.09 19.64
CA PHE A 43 -8.32 -1.49 20.01
C PHE A 43 -8.66 -1.70 21.49
N ASN A 44 -8.20 -2.82 22.08
CA ASN A 44 -8.46 -3.15 23.47
C ASN A 44 -7.29 -3.95 24.07
N SER A 45 -6.63 -3.37 25.07
CA SER A 45 -5.49 -3.99 25.76
C SER A 45 -5.81 -5.25 26.56
N THR A 46 -7.09 -5.58 26.79
CA THR A 46 -7.48 -6.85 27.44
C THR A 46 -7.53 -8.02 26.46
N HIS A 47 -7.63 -7.75 25.16
CA HIS A 47 -7.62 -8.78 24.13
C HIS A 47 -6.16 -9.20 23.85
N VAL A 48 -5.80 -10.36 24.37
CA VAL A 48 -4.53 -11.03 24.10
C VAL A 48 -4.86 -12.37 23.46
N LEU A 49 -4.28 -12.62 22.30
CA LEU A 49 -4.60 -13.76 21.45
C LEU A 49 -3.30 -14.29 20.83
N PRO A 50 -3.26 -15.54 20.36
CA PRO A 50 -2.12 -16.07 19.62
C PRO A 50 -1.86 -15.24 18.36
N HIS A 51 -0.59 -15.08 17.99
CA HIS A 51 -0.20 -14.27 16.83
C HIS A 51 -0.89 -14.69 15.52
N GLN A 52 -1.12 -15.99 15.35
CA GLN A 52 -1.76 -16.56 14.16
C GLN A 52 -3.20 -16.04 13.96
N GLU A 53 -3.91 -15.70 15.03
CA GLU A 53 -5.29 -15.21 14.97
C GLU A 53 -5.38 -13.70 14.76
N ARG A 54 -4.23 -13.00 14.70
CA ARG A 54 -4.16 -11.53 14.60
C ARG A 54 -4.99 -10.96 13.47
N SER A 55 -4.79 -11.48 12.26
CA SER A 55 -5.46 -10.99 11.05
C SER A 55 -6.97 -11.10 11.17
N TYR A 56 -7.43 -12.26 11.65
CA TYR A 56 -8.84 -12.56 11.83
C TYR A 56 -9.47 -11.67 12.91
N HIS A 57 -8.78 -11.52 14.05
CA HIS A 57 -9.23 -10.68 15.14
C HIS A 57 -9.35 -9.21 14.72
N LEU A 58 -8.34 -8.64 14.06
CA LEU A 58 -8.37 -7.23 13.66
C LEU A 58 -9.55 -6.91 12.73
N LEU A 59 -9.92 -7.84 11.84
CA LEU A 59 -11.07 -7.69 10.94
C LEU A 59 -12.41 -7.76 11.69
N ARG A 60 -12.50 -8.55 12.77
CA ARG A 60 -13.77 -8.86 13.46
C ARG A 60 -13.86 -8.36 14.90
N CYS A 61 -12.87 -7.59 15.36
CA CYS A 61 -12.82 -7.11 16.74
C CYS A 61 -14.08 -6.30 17.07
N PRO A 62 -14.78 -6.58 18.18
CA PRO A 62 -15.98 -5.83 18.55
C PRO A 62 -15.65 -4.37 18.91
N ASP A 63 -14.48 -4.14 19.50
CA ASP A 63 -14.03 -2.81 19.93
C ASP A 63 -13.52 -1.93 18.77
N LYS A 64 -13.52 -2.43 17.52
CA LYS A 64 -13.12 -1.60 16.36
C LYS A 64 -14.21 -0.61 15.94
N ALA A 65 -15.48 -0.91 16.24
CA ALA A 65 -16.63 -0.17 15.71
C ALA A 65 -16.61 1.36 15.98
N PRO A 66 -16.17 1.84 17.17
CA PRO A 66 -16.07 3.28 17.41
C PRO A 66 -15.04 3.99 16.52
N LEU A 67 -13.93 3.30 16.21
CA LEU A 67 -12.90 3.83 15.33
C LEU A 67 -13.38 3.84 13.87
N ASP A 68 -13.97 2.74 13.41
CA ASP A 68 -14.52 2.63 12.07
C ASP A 68 -15.57 3.71 11.80
N ARG A 69 -16.43 4.01 12.79
CA ARG A 69 -17.40 5.10 12.68
C ARG A 69 -16.72 6.45 12.51
N LYS A 70 -15.71 6.77 13.33
CA LYS A 70 -14.96 8.03 13.21
C LYS A 70 -14.27 8.14 11.86
N LEU A 71 -13.69 7.04 11.37
CA LEU A 71 -13.06 6.99 10.06
C LEU A 71 -14.07 7.26 8.95
N ALA A 72 -15.22 6.58 8.96
CA ALA A 72 -16.30 6.81 8.00
C ALA A 72 -16.79 8.26 8.01
N GLU A 73 -17.02 8.83 9.20
CA GLU A 73 -17.40 10.24 9.36
C GLU A 73 -16.36 11.21 8.80
N SER A 74 -15.07 10.89 8.96
CA SER A 74 -13.98 11.71 8.40
C SER A 74 -13.84 11.59 6.89
N MET A 75 -14.22 10.45 6.31
CA MET A 75 -14.17 10.22 4.86
C MET A 75 -15.31 10.90 4.10
N ASP A 76 -16.42 11.21 4.77
CA ASP A 76 -17.59 11.87 4.15
C ASP A 76 -17.59 13.39 4.30
N LYS A 77 -16.90 13.91 5.32
CA LYS A 77 -16.79 15.35 5.54
C LYS A 77 -15.45 15.85 5.00
N ASN A 78 -15.46 16.35 3.76
CA ASN A 78 -14.35 17.06 3.12
C ASN A 78 -13.18 16.19 2.63
N ASN A 79 -13.43 15.16 1.80
CA ASN A 79 -12.36 14.60 0.97
C ASN A 79 -12.33 15.30 -0.41
N PRO A 80 -11.49 16.33 -0.63
CA PRO A 80 -11.33 16.95 -1.95
C PRO A 80 -10.79 15.99 -3.02
N PHE A 81 -10.30 14.80 -2.64
CA PHE A 81 -9.88 13.74 -3.57
C PHE A 81 -11.00 12.78 -4.01
N LYS A 82 -12.22 12.89 -3.47
CA LYS A 82 -13.39 12.19 -4.07
C LYS A 82 -13.81 12.99 -5.32
N GLY A 83 -13.11 12.74 -6.43
CA GLY A 83 -13.49 13.26 -7.74
C GLY A 83 -14.91 12.83 -8.13
N ARG A 84 -15.50 13.44 -9.16
CA ARG A 84 -16.81 13.05 -9.67
C ARG A 84 -16.72 11.64 -10.28
N THR A 85 -17.08 10.62 -9.52
CA THR A 85 -17.18 9.21 -9.97
C THR A 85 -18.54 8.88 -10.59
N ALA A 86 -19.39 9.88 -10.81
CA ALA A 86 -20.64 9.70 -11.52
C ALA A 86 -20.33 9.31 -12.98
N VAL A 87 -20.82 8.14 -13.39
CA VAL A 87 -20.78 7.71 -14.79
C VAL A 87 -21.94 8.39 -15.54
N PRO A 88 -21.73 8.90 -16.76
CA PRO A 88 -22.81 9.43 -17.58
C PRO A 88 -23.94 8.42 -17.80
N SER A 89 -25.15 8.90 -18.05
CA SER A 89 -26.30 8.02 -18.31
C SER A 89 -26.16 7.34 -19.67
N TYR A 90 -26.20 6.00 -19.70
CA TYR A 90 -26.14 5.21 -20.93
C TYR A 90 -27.46 5.18 -21.71
N SER A 91 -28.53 5.78 -21.17
CA SER A 91 -29.85 5.80 -21.79
C SER A 91 -30.03 6.90 -22.85
N GLU A 92 -29.10 7.86 -22.93
CA GLU A 92 -29.12 8.88 -23.97
C GLU A 92 -28.37 8.37 -25.21
N PRO A 93 -29.02 8.33 -26.39
CA PRO A 93 -28.32 8.01 -27.63
C PRO A 93 -27.24 9.07 -27.85
N LEU A 94 -25.97 8.67 -27.73
CA LEU A 94 -24.86 9.52 -28.14
C LEU A 94 -24.96 9.71 -29.66
N PRO A 95 -24.83 10.94 -30.20
CA PRO A 95 -24.67 11.16 -31.62
C PRO A 95 -23.26 10.69 -32.01
N ILE A 96 -23.11 9.38 -32.16
CA ILE A 96 -21.90 8.76 -32.68
C ILE A 96 -22.17 8.53 -34.16
N GLU A 97 -21.68 9.42 -35.00
CA GLU A 97 -21.40 9.06 -36.39
C GLU A 97 -20.14 8.18 -36.33
N PRO A 98 -20.22 6.88 -36.67
CA PRO A 98 -19.04 6.03 -36.67
C PRO A 98 -18.10 6.48 -37.79
N SER A 99 -17.08 7.26 -37.45
CA SER A 99 -16.06 7.69 -38.41
C SER A 99 -15.03 6.60 -38.72
N GLU A 100 -15.06 5.47 -37.99
CA GLU A 100 -14.10 4.38 -38.09
C GLU A 100 -14.83 3.05 -38.35
N ILE A 101 -14.75 2.58 -39.59
CA ILE A 101 -15.26 1.27 -40.00
C ILE A 101 -14.12 0.27 -39.81
N TRP A 102 -14.12 -0.41 -38.67
CA TRP A 102 -13.09 -1.40 -38.31
C TRP A 102 -13.19 -2.72 -39.10
N ASP A 103 -14.27 -2.87 -39.90
CA ASP A 103 -14.56 -4.03 -40.75
C ASP A 103 -14.33 -3.76 -42.25
N GLU A 104 -13.78 -2.59 -42.61
CA GLU A 104 -13.33 -2.34 -43.99
C GLU A 104 -11.96 -3.00 -44.17
N ASP A 105 -11.98 -4.20 -44.76
CA ASP A 105 -10.79 -4.80 -45.36
C ASP A 105 -10.34 -3.88 -46.51
N GLU A 106 -9.45 -2.93 -46.23
CA GLU A 106 -8.71 -2.25 -47.29
C GLU A 106 -7.89 -3.32 -48.02
N ASP A 107 -8.26 -3.61 -49.28
CA ASP A 107 -7.48 -4.41 -50.22
C ASP A 107 -6.14 -3.70 -50.50
N PHE A 108 -5.23 -3.75 -49.54
CA PHE A 108 -3.88 -3.24 -49.69
C PHE A 108 -3.13 -4.25 -50.53
N GLU A 109 -2.99 -3.96 -51.83
CA GLU A 109 -2.06 -4.66 -52.71
C GLU A 109 -0.71 -4.78 -51.98
N PRO A 110 -0.21 -5.98 -51.68
CA PRO A 110 1.00 -6.16 -50.92
C PRO A 110 2.15 -5.62 -51.78
N ARG A 111 2.49 -4.36 -51.56
CA ARG A 111 3.66 -3.74 -52.17
C ARG A 111 4.84 -4.58 -51.71
N LEU A 112 5.46 -5.30 -52.65
CA LEU A 112 6.62 -6.15 -52.40
C LEU A 112 7.59 -5.43 -51.47
N ALA A 113 7.56 -5.91 -50.23
CA ALA A 113 8.19 -5.32 -49.08
C ALA A 113 9.70 -5.28 -49.29
N PHE A 114 10.34 -4.25 -48.76
CA PHE A 114 11.73 -4.32 -48.30
C PHE A 114 12.74 -4.97 -49.27
N ALA A 115 13.44 -4.15 -50.06
CA ALA A 115 14.72 -4.59 -50.58
C ALA A 115 15.67 -4.74 -49.39
N ALA A 116 15.92 -5.98 -48.93
CA ALA A 116 16.97 -6.24 -47.97
C ALA A 116 18.29 -5.80 -48.60
N ALA A 117 18.74 -4.59 -48.26
CA ALA A 117 20.12 -4.23 -48.47
C ALA A 117 20.94 -5.30 -47.75
N LYS A 118 21.76 -6.03 -48.51
CA LYS A 118 22.54 -7.18 -48.00
C LYS A 118 23.56 -6.78 -46.94
N GLU A 119 23.62 -5.50 -46.56
CA GLU A 119 24.60 -4.95 -45.66
C GLU A 119 23.91 -4.09 -44.60
N PRO A 120 24.06 -4.41 -43.30
CA PRO A 120 23.61 -3.53 -42.25
C PRO A 120 24.39 -2.20 -42.32
N PRO A 121 23.76 -1.04 -42.08
CA PRO A 121 24.46 0.23 -42.09
C PRO A 121 25.58 0.22 -41.04
N VAL A 122 26.79 0.55 -41.48
CA VAL A 122 27.98 0.65 -40.62
C VAL A 122 27.68 1.64 -39.49
N GLY A 123 27.65 1.15 -38.25
CA GLY A 123 27.38 1.95 -37.05
C GLY A 123 26.12 1.61 -36.26
N ALA A 124 25.32 0.62 -36.67
CA ALA A 124 24.07 0.23 -36.00
C ALA A 124 24.23 -0.62 -34.72
N ILE A 125 25.36 -0.52 -34.01
CA ILE A 125 25.52 -1.07 -32.67
C ILE A 125 25.70 0.12 -31.72
N ILE A 126 24.61 0.55 -31.08
CA ILE A 126 24.71 1.44 -29.92
C ILE A 126 25.36 0.62 -28.81
N GLN A 127 26.69 0.70 -28.69
CA GLN A 127 27.36 0.22 -27.49
C GLN A 127 26.99 1.16 -26.34
N PRO A 128 26.31 0.69 -25.28
CA PRO A 128 26.16 1.50 -24.10
C PRO A 128 27.56 1.83 -23.58
N GLN A 129 27.80 3.11 -23.28
CA GLN A 129 29.07 3.57 -22.70
C GLN A 129 29.39 2.69 -21.47
N PRO A 130 30.63 2.20 -21.34
CA PRO A 130 30.99 1.34 -20.22
C PRO A 130 30.70 2.06 -18.90
N PHE A 131 30.04 1.37 -17.97
CA PHE A 131 29.77 1.90 -16.64
C PHE A 131 31.07 2.45 -16.05
N SER A 132 31.06 3.74 -15.69
CA SER A 132 32.24 4.37 -15.11
C SER A 132 32.68 3.60 -13.86
N LYS A 133 34.01 3.44 -13.72
CA LYS A 133 34.59 2.72 -12.59
C LYS A 133 34.03 3.29 -11.28
N PRO A 134 33.81 2.48 -10.24
CA PRO A 134 33.18 2.93 -9.00
C PRO A 134 33.81 4.21 -8.40
N ALA A 135 35.11 4.40 -8.55
CA ALA A 135 35.82 5.60 -8.12
C ALA A 135 35.36 6.88 -8.87
N SER A 136 35.19 6.80 -10.19
CA SER A 136 34.73 7.92 -11.02
C SER A 136 33.28 8.28 -10.70
N ARG A 137 32.41 7.30 -10.39
CA ARG A 137 31.05 7.59 -9.90
C ARG A 137 31.07 8.33 -8.57
N ARG A 138 31.91 7.90 -7.62
CA ARG A 138 32.04 8.54 -6.31
C ARG A 138 32.52 10.00 -6.43
N GLN A 139 33.50 10.26 -7.30
CA GLN A 139 33.98 11.63 -7.57
C GLN A 139 32.86 12.52 -8.12
N LEU A 140 32.09 12.02 -9.10
CA LEU A 140 30.96 12.76 -9.67
C LEU A 140 29.91 13.13 -8.61
N TYR A 141 29.53 12.18 -7.73
CA TYR A 141 28.60 12.47 -6.64
C TYR A 141 29.16 13.52 -5.67
N GLN A 142 30.46 13.46 -5.41
CA GLN A 142 31.15 14.39 -4.52
C GLN A 142 31.19 15.81 -5.11
N GLU A 143 31.39 15.96 -6.42
CA GLU A 143 31.34 17.24 -7.13
C GLU A 143 29.92 17.83 -7.16
N LEU A 144 28.90 17.00 -7.43
CA LEU A 144 27.49 17.44 -7.41
C LEU A 144 27.06 17.95 -6.04
N HIS A 145 27.62 17.40 -4.95
CA HIS A 145 27.33 17.84 -3.58
C HIS A 145 28.18 19.04 -3.12
N GLN A 146 29.11 19.52 -3.96
CA GLN A 146 29.94 20.70 -3.70
C GLN A 146 29.44 21.97 -4.42
N MET A 147 28.24 21.95 -5.02
CA MET A 147 27.68 23.15 -5.63
C MET A 147 27.50 24.24 -4.56
N PRO A 148 28.16 25.41 -4.68
CA PRO A 148 27.94 26.51 -3.75
C PRO A 148 26.49 26.98 -3.90
N THR A 149 25.80 27.10 -2.77
CA THR A 149 24.50 27.76 -2.70
C THR A 149 24.72 29.25 -2.93
N GLU A 150 24.78 29.69 -4.19
CA GLU A 150 24.67 31.11 -4.51
C GLU A 150 23.23 31.55 -4.26
N ALA A 151 22.96 31.88 -3.00
CA ALA A 151 21.92 32.80 -2.61
C ALA A 151 22.54 34.21 -2.64
N GLU A 152 22.30 34.96 -3.71
CA GLU A 152 22.38 36.42 -3.64
C GLU A 152 21.00 37.03 -3.93
N PRO A 153 20.41 37.76 -2.95
CA PRO A 153 19.19 38.51 -3.16
C PRO A 153 19.48 39.86 -3.84
N ARG A 154 18.68 40.23 -4.84
CA ARG A 154 18.45 41.63 -5.24
C ARG A 154 17.01 42.01 -4.96
#